data_AF-A0A497MAE9-F1
#
_entry.id   AF-A0A497MAE9-F1
#
_cell.length_a   1.000
_cell.length_b   1.000
_cell.length_c   1.000
_cell.angle_alpha   90.00
_cell.angle_beta   90.00
_cell.angle_gamma   90.00
#
_symmetry.space_group_name_H-M   'P 1'
#
loop_
_entity.id
_entity.type
_entity.pdbx_description
1 polymer ?
#
loop_
_entity_poly.entity_id
_entity_poly.type
_entity_poly.pdbx_seq_one_letter_code
_entity_poly.pdbx_strand_id
1 'polypeptide(L)' 'MSSTFTIRIPEELKKKMKEFKIEWSVEVRRFIEERIRQLELMKLIKEVEFRSEGRRVSVDSAEMIREDRER' A
#
# COMPACT_ATOMS: atom_id res chain seq x y z
N MET A 1 -6.30 -15.79 16.43
CA MET A 1 -5.50 -15.34 17.59
C MET A 1 -5.43 -13.82 17.54
N SER A 2 -5.76 -13.11 18.61
CA SER A 2 -5.72 -11.63 18.66
C SER A 2 -4.70 -11.16 19.70
N SER A 3 -4.01 -10.05 19.42
CA SER A 3 -3.06 -9.41 20.33
C SER A 3 -3.51 -7.99 20.65
N THR A 4 -3.18 -7.51 21.86
CA THR A 4 -3.49 -6.14 22.29
C THR A 4 -2.40 -5.18 21.86
N PHE A 5 -2.79 -4.08 21.24
CA PHE A 5 -1.87 -3.02 20.79
C PHE A 5 -2.19 -1.72 21.52
N THR A 6 -1.23 -1.22 22.31
CA THR A 6 -1.38 0.00 23.11
C THR A 6 -0.45 1.08 22.58
N ILE A 7 -1.02 2.23 22.16
CA ILE A 7 -0.26 3.40 21.72
C ILE A 7 -0.46 4.53 22.73
N ARG A 8 0.63 5.21 23.09
CA ARG A 8 0.56 6.47 23.84
C ARG A 8 0.24 7.62 22.88
N ILE A 9 -0.85 8.33 23.16
CA ILE A 9 -1.26 9.51 22.40
C ILE A 9 -1.20 10.77 23.28
N PRO A 10 -1.01 11.97 22.70
CA PRO A 10 -1.14 13.23 23.43
C PRO A 10 -2.53 13.37 24.06
N GLU A 11 -2.60 13.99 25.24
CA GLU A 11 -3.87 14.15 25.97
C GLU A 11 -4.88 15.00 25.19
N GLU A 12 -4.42 16.01 24.45
CA GLU A 12 -5.26 16.82 23.58
C GLU A 12 -5.94 16.01 22.47
N LEU A 13 -5.21 15.06 21.87
CA LEU A 13 -5.77 14.18 20.85
C LEU A 13 -6.84 13.27 21.46
N LYS A 14 -6.58 12.72 22.65
CA LYS A 14 -7.56 11.90 23.38
C LYS A 14 -8.84 12.68 23.69
N LYS A 15 -8.74 13.96 24.05
CA LYS A 15 -9.90 14.84 24.26
C LYS A 15 -10.71 15.02 22.98
N LYS A 16 -10.05 15.39 21.87
CA LYS A 16 -10.70 15.50 20.56
C LYS A 16 -11.36 14.20 20.13
N MET A 17 -10.70 13.07 20.34
CA MET A 17 -11.27 11.75 20.02
C MET A 17 -12.58 11.48 20.80
N LYS A 18 -12.68 11.93 22.05
CA LYS A 18 -13.89 11.75 22.87
C LYS A 18 -15.05 12.65 22.43
N GLU A 19 -14.78 13.78 21.78
CA GLU A 19 -15.82 14.68 21.28
C GLU A 19 -16.63 14.05 20.14
N PHE A 20 -16.03 13.12 19.39
CA PHE A 20 -16.68 12.42 18.28
C PHE A 20 -17.13 11.02 18.69
N LYS A 21 -18.39 10.68 18.40
CA LYS A 21 -18.95 9.32 18.62
C LYS A 21 -18.53 8.38 17.49
N ILE A 22 -17.25 8.02 17.45
CA ILE A 22 -16.65 7.12 16.45
C ILE A 22 -16.08 5.90 17.16
N GLU A 23 -16.19 4.73 16.54
CA GLU A 23 -15.52 3.52 17.00
C GLU A 23 -14.03 3.54 16.62
N TRP A 24 -13.23 4.26 17.41
CA TRP A 24 -11.80 4.48 17.14
C TRP A 24 -10.98 3.20 16.98
N SER A 25 -11.39 2.09 17.61
CA SER A 25 -10.76 0.78 17.41
C SER A 25 -10.87 0.28 15.98
N VAL A 26 -12.01 0.50 15.33
CA VAL A 26 -12.23 0.12 13.92
C VAL A 26 -11.45 1.03 13.00
N GLU A 27 -11.47 2.34 13.27
CA GLU A 27 -10.76 3.34 12.47
C GLU A 27 -9.25 3.09 12.47
N VAL A 28 -8.65 2.92 13.66
CA VAL A 28 -7.22 2.65 13.81
C VAL A 28 -6.84 1.31 13.18
N ARG A 29 -7.68 0.27 13.34
CA ARG A 29 -7.43 -1.04 12.72
C ARG A 29 -7.40 -0.93 11.20
N ARG A 30 -8.42 -0.32 10.60
CA ARG A 30 -8.51 -0.14 9.14
C ARG A 30 -7.34 0.67 8.61
N PHE A 31 -6.98 1.74 9.31
CA PHE A 31 -5.82 2.55 8.95
C PHE A 31 -4.52 1.73 8.93
N ILE A 32 -4.30 0.90 9.96
CA ILE A 32 -3.12 0.04 10.06
C ILE A 32 -3.12 -1.02 8.95
N GLU A 33 -4.25 -1.68 8.71
CA GLU A 33 -4.39 -2.70 7.65
C GLU A 33 -4.08 -2.10 6.26
N GLU A 34 -4.66 -0.94 5.95
CA GLU A 34 -4.42 -0.26 4.69
C GLU A 34 -2.96 0.19 4.55
N ARG A 35 -2.37 0.71 5.63
CA ARG A 35 -0.96 1.11 5.65
C ARG A 35 -0.03 -0.06 5.40
N ILE A 36 -0.30 -1.23 6.00
CA ILE A 36 0.50 -2.44 5.78
C ILE A 36 0.41 -2.86 4.31
N ARG A 37 -0.80 -2.91 3.73
CA ARG A 37 -0.99 -3.26 2.32
C ARG A 37 -0.17 -2.35 1.39
N GLN A 38 -0.17 -1.04 1.66
CA GLN A 38 0.61 -0.07 0.88
C GLN A 38 2.12 -0.33 0.99
N LEU A 39 2.62 -0.63 2.19
CA LEU A 39 4.03 -0.93 2.42
C LEU A 39 4.46 -2.23 1.74
N GLU A 40 3.61 -3.25 1.77
CA GLU A 40 3.84 -4.53 1.07
C GLU A 40 3.89 -4.33 -0.44
N LEU A 41 2.95 -3.55 -1.00
CA LEU A 41 2.95 -3.22 -2.42
C LEU A 41 4.22 -2.47 -2.83
N MET A 42 4.64 -1.47 -2.04
CA MET A 42 5.88 -0.74 -2.30
C MET A 42 7.11 -1.66 -2.25
N LYS A 43 7.13 -2.62 -1.31
CA LYS A 43 8.21 -3.62 -1.24
C LYS A 43 8.23 -4.52 -2.47
N LEU A 44 7.05 -4.97 -2.91
CA LEU A 44 6.93 -5.82 -4.11
C LEU A 44 7.38 -5.08 -5.37
N ILE A 45 6.96 -3.83 -5.55
CA ILE A 45 7.38 -3.00 -6.71
C ILE A 45 8.91 -2.89 -6.74
N LYS A 46 9.54 -2.57 -5.61
CA LYS A 46 11.01 -2.49 -5.51
C LYS A 46 11.70 -3.81 -5.86
N GLU A 47 11.13 -4.94 -5.45
CA GLU A 47 11.66 -6.25 -5.79
C GLU A 47 11.55 -6.53 -7.30
N VAL A 48 10.39 -6.21 -7.90
CA VAL A 48 10.18 -6.36 -9.35
C VAL A 48 11.14 -5.47 -10.14
N GLU A 49 11.33 -4.22 -9.70
CA GLU A 49 12.29 -3.28 -10.29
C GLU A 49 13.70 -3.84 -10.22
N PHE A 50 14.17 -4.25 -9.05
CA PHE A 50 15.49 -4.86 -8.88
C PHE A 50 15.67 -6.11 -9.76
N ARG A 51 14.66 -6.99 -9.84
CA ARG A 51 14.68 -8.17 -10.72
C ARG A 51 14.53 -7.82 -12.22
N SER A 52 14.17 -6.58 -12.54
CA SER A 52 14.09 -6.09 -13.91
C SER A 52 15.37 -5.42 -14.37
N GLU A 53 16.23 -5.01 -13.44
CA GLU A 53 17.56 -4.51 -13.76
C GLU A 53 18.34 -5.60 -14.52
N GLY A 54 18.76 -5.26 -15.74
CA GLY A 54 19.48 -6.18 -16.63
C GLY A 54 18.61 -7.10 -17.49
N ARG A 55 17.27 -7.03 -17.41
CA ARG A 55 16.40 -7.76 -18.34
C ARG A 55 16.61 -7.20 -19.75
N ARG A 56 16.97 -8.07 -20.69
CA ARG A 56 16.98 -7.77 -22.13
C ARG A 56 15.71 -8.33 -22.74
N VAL A 57 14.92 -7.47 -23.38
CA VAL A 57 13.77 -7.90 -24.19
C VAL A 57 14.27 -8.32 -25.58
N SER A 58 13.79 -9.45 -26.08
CA SER A 58 14.18 -9.99 -27.38
C SER A 58 13.37 -9.43 -28.56
N VAL A 59 12.23 -8.79 -28.29
CA VAL A 59 11.30 -8.28 -29.29
C VAL A 59 10.80 -6.91 -28.86
N ASP A 60 10.68 -5.98 -29.82
CA ASP A 60 10.10 -4.66 -29.57
C ASP A 60 8.58 -4.75 -29.47
N SER A 61 8.06 -4.55 -28.27
CA SER A 61 6.61 -4.56 -28.04
C SER A 61 5.90 -3.39 -28.73
N ALA A 62 6.58 -2.28 -28.98
CA ALA A 62 5.98 -1.14 -29.68
C ALA A 62 5.73 -1.46 -31.17
N GLU A 63 6.61 -2.24 -31.80
CA GLU A 63 6.42 -2.73 -33.17
C GLU A 63 5.21 -3.66 -33.25
N MET A 64 5.13 -4.68 -32.38
CA MET A 64 4.00 -5.61 -32.34
C MET A 64 2.64 -4.90 -32.10
N ILE A 65 2.60 -3.89 -31.22
CA ILE A 65 1.36 -3.14 -30.94
C ILE A 65 0.95 -2.28 -32.14
N ARG A 66 1.91 -1.72 -32.89
CA ARG A 66 1.61 -0.94 -34.11
C ARG A 66 1.03 -1.84 -35.20
N GLU A 67 1.65 -3.00 -35.43
CA GLU A 67 1.16 -3.98 -36.40
C GLU A 67 -0.28 -4.45 -36.11
N ASP A 68 -0.62 -4.65 -34.85
CA ASP A 68 -1.97 -5.07 -34.45
C ASP A 68 -3.00 -3.93 -34.58
N ARG A 69 -2.60 -2.68 -34.33
CA ARG A 69 -3.48 -1.49 -34.44
C ARG A 69 -3.79 -1.09 -35.89
N GLU A 70 -2.85 -1.30 -36.81
CA GLU A 70 -2.98 -0.92 -38.22
C GLU A 70 -3.70 -1.98 -39.07
N ARG A 71 -4.12 -3.08 -38.44
CA ARG A 71 -4.85 -4.18 -39.04
C ARG A 71 -6.37 -3.99 -38.98
#